data_AF-A0A2N2MUC8-F1
#
_entry.id   AF-A0A2N2MUC8-F1
#
_cell.length_a   1.000
_cell.length_b   1.000
_cell.length_c   1.000
_cell.angle_alpha   90.00
_cell.angle_beta   90.00
_cell.angle_gamma   90.00
#
_symmetry.space_group_name_H-M   'P 1'
#
loop_
_entity.id
_entity.type
_entity.pdbx_description
1 polymer ?
#
loop_
_entity_poly.entity_id
_entity_poly.type
_entity_poly.pdbx_seq_one_letter_code
_entity_poly.pdbx_strand_id
1 'polypeptide(L)'
;MAKNEDSRFGGEIQPLFPGELANLIGERANRAAAASRFLDYRSRRADQTLRRQDSDLLLFREFLAEVNVITGDLSHEPAAWRLVTWGLVEAFVKWQISKGYAIQSVNVHLSSIKTYARLAMQAGALLPQEYALIRAVQGYSYREQSRIDSRRKIT
;
A
#
# COMPACT_ATOMS: atom_id res chain seq x y z
N MET A 1 5.33 63.29 27.66
CA MET A 1 3.96 62.77 27.52
C MET A 1 3.90 62.05 26.17
N ALA A 2 4.33 60.79 26.04
CA ALA A 2 3.79 59.55 26.61
C ALA A 2 2.36 59.22 26.16
N LYS A 3 2.24 58.48 25.04
CA LYS A 3 1.65 57.13 25.08
C LYS A 3 2.03 56.31 23.84
N ASN A 4 2.90 55.34 24.10
CA ASN A 4 3.17 54.15 23.31
C ASN A 4 1.99 53.15 23.43
N GLU A 5 1.87 52.29 22.41
CA GLU A 5 1.53 50.86 22.45
C GLU A 5 0.19 50.40 23.07
N ASP A 6 -0.60 49.70 22.25
CA ASP A 6 -1.08 48.34 22.54
C ASP A 6 -2.02 47.91 21.38
N SER A 7 -1.55 47.07 20.46
CA SER A 7 -1.73 45.63 20.56
C SER A 7 -3.18 45.22 20.78
N ARG A 8 -3.81 44.71 19.70
CA ARG A 8 -4.46 43.40 19.70
C ARG A 8 -4.94 43.07 18.30
N PHE A 9 -4.21 42.17 17.66
CA PHE A 9 -4.75 41.24 16.68
C PHE A 9 -5.97 40.55 17.30
N GLY A 10 -7.15 41.13 17.12
CA GLY A 10 -8.41 40.44 17.30
C GLY A 10 -8.53 39.45 16.17
N GLY A 11 -7.89 38.30 16.32
CA GLY A 11 -8.23 37.12 15.52
C GLY A 11 -9.69 36.80 15.84
N GLU A 12 -10.60 37.43 15.12
CA GLU A 12 -12.00 37.04 15.08
C GLU A 12 -11.99 35.56 14.72
N ILE A 13 -12.26 34.72 15.72
CA ILE A 13 -12.60 33.33 15.48
C ILE A 13 -13.95 33.41 14.80
N GLN A 14 -13.95 33.60 13.47
CA GLN A 14 -15.15 33.56 12.66
C GLN A 14 -15.78 32.19 12.93
N PRO A 15 -16.97 32.13 13.55
CA PRO A 15 -17.60 30.85 13.80
C PRO A 15 -17.91 30.22 12.45
N LEU A 16 -17.30 29.06 12.20
CA LEU A 16 -17.57 28.25 11.02
C LEU A 16 -19.05 27.89 11.03
N PHE A 17 -19.74 28.06 9.89
CA PHE A 17 -21.14 27.68 9.79
C PHE A 17 -21.30 26.17 10.05
N PRO A 18 -22.46 25.68 10.54
CA PRO A 18 -22.64 24.28 10.91
C PRO A 18 -22.21 23.26 9.84
N GLY A 19 -22.41 23.57 8.54
CA GLY A 19 -21.95 22.74 7.43
C GLY A 19 -20.44 22.75 7.22
N GLU A 20 -19.79 23.89 7.46
CA GLU A 20 -18.33 24.05 7.34
C GLU A 20 -17.60 23.33 8.49
N LEU A 21 -18.15 23.39 9.71
CA LEU A 21 -17.71 22.57 10.84
C LEU A 21 -17.81 21.07 10.54
N ALA A 22 -18.95 20.63 9.99
CA ALA A 22 -19.15 19.23 9.63
C ALA A 22 -18.11 18.74 8.59
N ASN A 23 -17.84 19.55 7.56
CA ASN A 23 -16.83 19.25 6.55
C ASN A 23 -15.43 19.17 7.15
N LEU A 24 -15.05 20.15 7.98
CA LEU A 24 -13.74 20.16 8.65
C LEU A 24 -13.54 18.94 9.56
N ILE A 25 -14.57 18.56 10.32
CA ILE A 25 -14.55 17.35 11.17
C ILE A 25 -14.38 16.11 10.29
N GLY A 26 -15.13 16.01 9.18
CA GLY A 26 -15.02 14.91 8.24
C GLY A 26 -13.62 14.77 7.62
N GLU A 27 -13.03 15.88 7.18
CA GLU A 27 -11.68 15.90 6.62
C GLU A 27 -10.61 15.51 7.64
N ARG A 28 -10.74 15.97 8.89
CA ARG A 28 -9.83 15.57 9.97
C ARG A 28 -9.97 14.09 10.30
N ALA A 29 -11.20 13.57 10.35
CA ALA A 29 -11.46 12.15 10.55
C ALA A 29 -10.86 11.30 9.42
N ASN A 30 -11.01 11.72 8.15
CA ASN A 30 -10.41 11.05 7.00
C ASN A 30 -8.88 11.01 7.10
N ARG A 31 -8.23 12.13 7.48
CA ARG A 31 -6.77 12.19 7.68
C ARG A 31 -6.30 11.28 8.81
N ALA A 32 -7.00 11.27 9.94
CA ALA A 32 -6.67 10.39 11.06
C ALA A 32 -6.79 8.91 10.67
N ALA A 33 -7.89 8.53 10.00
CA ALA A 33 -8.10 7.16 9.53
C ALA A 33 -7.09 6.72 8.47
N ALA A 34 -6.66 7.63 7.58
CA ALA A 34 -5.61 7.37 6.62
C ALA A 34 -4.26 7.10 7.29
N ALA A 35 -3.90 7.91 8.30
CA ALA A 35 -2.64 7.79 9.02
C ALA A 35 -2.53 6.50 9.85
N SER A 36 -3.63 6.04 10.48
CA SER A 36 -3.63 4.82 11.29
C SER A 36 -3.85 3.53 10.50
N ARG A 37 -4.11 3.62 9.18
CA ARG A 37 -4.72 2.51 8.43
C ARG A 37 -3.94 1.20 8.46
N PHE A 38 -2.62 1.28 8.36
CA PHE A 38 -1.73 0.11 8.40
C PHE A 38 -1.66 -0.47 9.82
N LEU A 39 -1.52 0.39 10.82
CA LEU A 39 -1.48 -0.01 12.23
C LEU A 39 -2.78 -0.73 12.64
N ASP A 40 -3.93 -0.18 12.26
CA ASP A 40 -5.24 -0.77 12.53
C ASP A 40 -5.46 -2.12 11.84
N TYR A 41 -4.91 -2.26 10.63
CA TYR A 41 -4.95 -3.54 9.93
C TYR A 41 -4.08 -4.58 10.65
N ARG A 42 -2.86 -4.20 11.01
CA ARG A 42 -1.88 -5.11 11.60
C ARG A 42 -2.28 -5.54 13.02
N SER A 43 -2.82 -4.64 13.83
CA SER A 43 -3.26 -4.94 15.22
C SER A 43 -4.37 -6.01 15.30
N ARG A 44 -5.10 -6.24 14.21
CA ARG A 44 -6.20 -7.22 14.11
C ARG A 44 -5.78 -8.54 13.46
N ARG A 45 -4.48 -8.78 13.27
CA ARG A 45 -3.95 -9.98 12.62
C ARG A 45 -3.11 -10.78 13.61
N ALA A 46 -3.19 -12.10 13.48
CA ALA A 46 -2.32 -12.99 14.23
C ALA A 46 -0.85 -12.79 13.82
N ASP A 47 0.07 -12.89 14.77
CA ASP A 47 1.51 -12.70 14.55
C ASP A 47 2.06 -13.58 13.43
N GLN A 48 1.59 -14.82 13.32
CA GLN A 48 1.99 -15.74 12.25
C GLN A 48 1.60 -15.20 10.86
N THR A 49 0.43 -14.55 10.75
CA THR A 49 -0.03 -13.94 9.51
C THR A 49 0.79 -12.71 9.16
N LEU A 50 1.10 -11.87 10.15
CA LEU A 50 1.96 -10.70 9.96
C LEU A 50 3.36 -11.11 9.51
N ARG A 51 3.99 -12.06 10.19
CA ARG A 51 5.30 -12.60 9.80
C ARG A 51 5.33 -13.08 8.36
N ARG A 52 4.30 -13.84 7.93
CA ARG A 52 4.20 -14.28 6.53
C ARG A 52 4.09 -13.09 5.57
N GLN A 53 3.20 -12.15 5.85
CA GLN A 53 3.01 -10.96 5.01
C GLN A 53 4.26 -10.09 4.93
N ASP A 54 4.99 -9.95 6.03
CA ASP A 54 6.25 -9.20 6.08
C ASP A 54 7.30 -9.89 5.19
N SER A 55 7.41 -11.22 5.25
CA SER A 55 8.26 -11.98 4.32
C SER A 55 7.84 -11.81 2.85
N ASP A 56 6.53 -11.86 2.56
CA ASP A 56 6.01 -11.66 1.20
C ASP A 56 6.38 -10.27 0.65
N LEU A 57 6.25 -9.23 1.50
CA LEU A 57 6.57 -7.85 1.14
C LEU A 57 8.08 -7.61 1.03
N LEU A 58 8.89 -8.26 1.85
CA LEU A 58 10.35 -8.21 1.74
C LEU A 58 10.82 -8.80 0.40
N LEU A 59 10.29 -9.95 0.00
CA LEU A 59 10.60 -10.54 -1.31
C LEU A 59 10.20 -9.62 -2.47
N PHE A 60 9.07 -8.93 -2.35
CA PHE A 60 8.69 -7.94 -3.35
C PHE A 60 9.65 -6.75 -3.37
N ARG A 61 10.13 -6.26 -2.21
CA ARG A 61 11.17 -5.22 -2.16
C ARG A 61 12.49 -5.68 -2.77
N GLU A 62 12.89 -6.92 -2.57
CA GLU A 62 14.08 -7.50 -3.21
C GLU A 62 13.96 -7.45 -4.74
N PHE A 63 12.81 -7.87 -5.28
CA PHE A 63 12.53 -7.74 -6.71
C PHE A 63 12.56 -6.29 -7.18
N LEU A 64 11.93 -5.37 -6.44
CA LEU A 64 11.93 -3.94 -6.79
C LEU A 64 13.37 -3.39 -6.84
N ALA A 65 14.22 -3.78 -5.89
CA ALA A 65 15.63 -3.40 -5.90
C ALA A 65 16.40 -3.98 -7.10
N GLU A 66 16.10 -5.22 -7.53
CA GLU A 66 16.69 -5.85 -8.73
C GLU A 66 16.37 -5.04 -10.01
N VAL A 67 15.20 -4.38 -10.06
CA VAL A 67 14.81 -3.47 -11.17
C VAL A 67 15.11 -1.99 -10.89
N ASN A 68 15.97 -1.70 -9.91
CA ASN A 68 16.41 -0.34 -9.52
C ASN A 68 15.29 0.58 -8.99
N VAL A 69 14.22 0.01 -8.42
CA VAL A 69 13.17 0.74 -7.71
C VAL A 69 13.39 0.59 -6.21
N ILE A 70 13.84 1.67 -5.56
CA ILE A 70 14.09 1.68 -4.12
C ILE A 70 12.83 2.19 -3.40
N THR A 71 12.31 1.39 -2.48
CA THR A 71 11.15 1.73 -1.64
C THR A 71 11.50 1.69 -0.16
N GLY A 72 10.74 2.43 0.65
CA GLY A 72 10.73 2.32 2.11
C GLY A 72 10.05 1.04 2.58
N ASP A 73 9.63 0.99 3.84
CA ASP A 73 8.98 -0.21 4.38
C ASP A 73 7.53 -0.35 3.89
N LEU A 74 7.32 -1.23 2.91
CA LEU A 74 5.99 -1.53 2.36
C LEU A 74 4.98 -2.07 3.39
N SER A 75 5.43 -2.54 4.55
CA SER A 75 4.56 -3.12 5.58
C SER A 75 4.08 -2.11 6.63
N HIS A 76 4.76 -0.96 6.78
CA HIS A 76 4.43 0.06 7.78
C HIS A 76 4.26 1.46 7.19
N GLU A 77 4.87 1.74 6.04
CA GLU A 77 4.89 3.07 5.43
C GLU A 77 3.99 3.12 4.19
N PRO A 78 2.82 3.77 4.26
CA PRO A 78 1.97 3.94 3.09
C PRO A 78 2.71 4.62 1.93
N ALA A 79 3.55 5.61 2.23
CA ALA A 79 4.29 6.38 1.23
C ALA A 79 5.25 5.53 0.37
N ALA A 80 5.73 4.40 0.88
CA ALA A 80 6.59 3.48 0.13
C ALA A 80 5.89 2.87 -1.10
N TRP A 81 4.56 2.90 -1.13
CA TRP A 81 3.74 2.40 -2.24
C TRP A 81 3.57 3.38 -3.40
N ARG A 82 4.00 4.65 -3.28
CA ARG A 82 3.82 5.68 -4.32
C ARG A 82 4.46 5.31 -5.67
N LEU A 83 5.58 4.57 -5.62
CA LEU A 83 6.34 4.15 -6.80
C LEU A 83 5.85 2.81 -7.36
N VAL A 84 4.95 2.12 -6.66
CA VAL A 84 4.47 0.79 -7.05
C VAL A 84 3.37 0.95 -8.09
N THR A 85 3.62 0.39 -9.27
CA THR A 85 2.65 0.34 -10.38
C THR A 85 2.17 -1.09 -10.62
N TRP A 86 1.04 -1.23 -11.31
CA TRP A 86 0.51 -2.53 -11.73
C TRP A 86 1.50 -3.31 -12.60
N GLY A 87 2.28 -2.60 -13.43
CA GLY A 87 3.32 -3.20 -14.27
C GLY A 87 4.45 -3.82 -13.44
N LEU A 88 4.85 -3.18 -12.33
CA LEU A 88 5.83 -3.76 -11.40
C LEU A 88 5.27 -5.01 -10.71
N VAL A 89 3.99 -5.00 -10.33
CA VAL A 89 3.33 -6.17 -9.73
C VAL A 89 3.23 -7.32 -10.72
N GLU A 90 2.89 -7.04 -11.98
CA GLU A 90 2.84 -8.07 -13.04
C GLU A 90 4.24 -8.64 -13.34
N ALA A 91 5.25 -7.77 -13.40
CA ALA A 91 6.64 -8.19 -13.58
C ALA A 91 7.13 -9.07 -12.42
N PHE A 92 6.76 -8.75 -11.17
CA PHE A 92 7.08 -9.58 -10.01
C PHE A 92 6.50 -11.00 -10.12
N VAL A 93 5.24 -11.11 -10.52
CA VAL A 93 4.58 -12.41 -10.74
C VAL A 93 5.34 -13.24 -11.78
N LYS A 94 5.74 -12.63 -12.90
CA LYS A 94 6.53 -13.29 -13.96
C LYS A 94 7.94 -13.65 -13.49
N TRP A 95 8.58 -12.75 -12.74
CA TRP A 95 9.91 -12.97 -12.16
C TRP A 95 9.91 -14.19 -11.23
N GLN A 96 8.93 -14.32 -10.34
CA GLN A 96 8.84 -15.50 -9.47
C GLN A 96 8.71 -16.81 -10.27
N ILE A 97 7.95 -16.82 -11.37
CA ILE A 97 7.85 -18.02 -12.21
C ILE A 97 9.20 -18.38 -12.83
N SER A 98 9.95 -17.38 -13.31
CA SER A 98 11.29 -17.58 -13.88
C SER A 98 12.32 -18.08 -12.87
N LYS A 99 12.19 -17.67 -11.59
CA LYS A 99 13.02 -18.16 -10.48
C LYS A 99 12.57 -19.54 -9.96
N GLY A 100 11.52 -20.14 -10.52
CA GLY A 100 11.07 -21.49 -10.18
C GLY A 100 10.14 -21.58 -8.97
N TYR A 101 9.58 -20.48 -8.49
CA TYR A 101 8.64 -20.52 -7.36
C TYR A 101 7.40 -21.38 -7.70
N ALA A 102 6.87 -22.02 -6.66
CA ALA A 102 5.59 -22.72 -6.74
C ALA A 102 4.45 -21.72 -6.96
N ILE A 103 3.47 -22.08 -7.80
CA ILE A 103 2.36 -21.19 -8.16
C ILE A 103 1.52 -20.78 -6.96
N GLN A 104 1.35 -21.69 -5.99
CA GLN A 104 0.67 -21.35 -4.75
C GLN A 104 1.39 -20.24 -3.98
N SER A 105 2.73 -20.27 -3.94
CA SER A 105 3.53 -19.21 -3.32
C SER A 105 3.37 -17.88 -4.07
N VAL A 106 3.42 -17.90 -5.42
CA VAL A 106 3.17 -16.71 -6.24
C VAL A 106 1.80 -16.08 -5.92
N ASN A 107 0.76 -16.91 -5.84
CA ASN A 107 -0.59 -16.43 -5.54
C ASN A 107 -0.72 -15.89 -4.09
N VAL A 108 -0.01 -16.48 -3.12
CA VAL A 108 0.05 -15.97 -1.75
C VAL A 108 0.73 -14.60 -1.72
N HIS A 109 1.89 -14.45 -2.35
CA HIS A 109 2.60 -13.17 -2.39
C HIS A 109 1.76 -12.08 -3.10
N LEU A 110 1.15 -12.41 -4.23
CA LEU A 110 0.26 -11.49 -4.95
C LEU A 110 -0.94 -11.04 -4.09
N SER A 111 -1.49 -11.95 -3.28
CA SER A 111 -2.58 -11.63 -2.34
C SER A 111 -2.14 -10.65 -1.25
N SER A 112 -0.94 -10.84 -0.69
CA SER A 112 -0.34 -9.92 0.29
C SER A 112 -0.11 -8.54 -0.34
N ILE A 113 0.45 -8.47 -1.56
CA ILE A 113 0.65 -7.21 -2.30
C ILE A 113 -0.67 -6.49 -2.52
N LYS A 114 -1.71 -7.16 -3.03
CA LYS A 114 -3.03 -6.54 -3.25
C LYS A 114 -3.64 -6.03 -1.95
N THR A 115 -3.43 -6.75 -0.85
CA THR A 115 -3.93 -6.35 0.46
C THR A 115 -3.30 -5.04 0.91
N TYR A 116 -1.98 -4.91 0.82
CA TYR A 116 -1.28 -3.70 1.25
C TYR A 116 -1.43 -2.54 0.25
N ALA A 117 -1.52 -2.82 -1.05
CA ALA A 117 -1.87 -1.80 -2.06
C ALA A 117 -3.24 -1.17 -1.76
N ARG A 118 -4.22 -1.98 -1.32
CA ARG A 118 -5.52 -1.47 -0.88
C ARG A 118 -5.39 -0.56 0.35
N LEU A 119 -4.57 -0.93 1.32
CA LEU A 119 -4.32 -0.11 2.51
C LEU A 119 -3.64 1.20 2.12
N ALA A 120 -2.66 1.16 1.22
CA ALA A 120 -1.94 2.34 0.72
C ALA A 120 -2.89 3.28 -0.01
N MET A 121 -3.82 2.75 -0.80
CA MET A 121 -4.89 3.53 -1.43
C MET A 121 -5.79 4.19 -0.39
N GLN A 122 -6.22 3.45 0.63
CA GLN A 122 -7.03 4.01 1.73
C GLN A 122 -6.29 5.06 2.56
N ALA A 123 -4.96 4.97 2.63
CA ALA A 123 -4.10 5.96 3.25
C ALA A 123 -3.74 7.15 2.31
N GLY A 124 -4.25 7.16 1.08
CA GLY A 124 -3.99 8.22 0.10
C GLY A 124 -2.60 8.19 -0.54
N ALA A 125 -1.80 7.14 -0.32
CA ALA A 125 -0.46 7.01 -0.88
C ALA A 125 -0.44 6.35 -2.28
N LEU A 126 -1.51 5.65 -2.64
CA LEU A 126 -1.70 5.04 -3.95
C LEU A 126 -3.01 5.55 -4.57
N LEU A 127 -2.99 5.89 -5.85
CA LEU A 127 -4.19 6.35 -6.54
C LEU A 127 -5.21 5.21 -6.68
N PRO A 128 -6.53 5.48 -6.55
CA PRO A 128 -7.56 4.45 -6.71
C PRO A 128 -7.53 3.75 -8.07
N GLN A 129 -7.21 4.49 -9.14
CA GLN A 129 -7.05 3.93 -10.49
C GLN A 129 -5.89 2.93 -10.54
N GLU A 130 -4.74 3.27 -9.96
CA GLU A 130 -3.57 2.39 -9.93
C GLU A 130 -3.86 1.12 -9.11
N TYR A 131 -4.53 1.26 -7.97
CA TYR A 131 -4.99 0.12 -7.19
C TYR A 131 -5.96 -0.77 -7.98
N ALA A 132 -6.86 -0.21 -8.76
CA ALA A 132 -7.79 -0.99 -9.59
C ALA A 132 -7.03 -1.87 -10.60
N LEU A 133 -5.97 -1.32 -11.22
CA LEU A 133 -5.09 -2.07 -12.13
C LEU A 133 -4.31 -3.16 -11.39
N ILE A 134 -3.71 -2.84 -10.23
CA ILE A 134 -3.02 -3.84 -9.38
C ILE A 134 -3.98 -4.96 -8.98
N ARG A 135 -5.22 -4.64 -8.61
CA ARG A 135 -6.24 -5.63 -8.24
C ARG A 135 -6.59 -6.55 -9.40
N ALA A 136 -6.56 -6.05 -10.63
CA ALA A 136 -6.88 -6.79 -11.85
C ALA A 136 -5.77 -7.77 -12.28
N VAL A 137 -4.54 -7.63 -11.79
CA VAL A 137 -3.43 -8.56 -12.08
C VAL A 137 -3.83 -9.98 -11.71
N GLN A 138 -3.78 -10.92 -12.66
CA GLN A 138 -4.15 -12.30 -12.42
C GLN A 138 -2.96 -13.09 -11.87
N GLY A 139 -3.25 -13.96 -10.90
CA GLY A 139 -2.33 -15.03 -10.52
C GLY A 139 -2.43 -16.19 -11.51
N TYR A 140 -1.69 -17.27 -11.25
CA TYR A 140 -1.77 -18.47 -12.09
C TYR A 140 -2.75 -19.49 -11.53
N SER A 141 -3.52 -20.09 -12.43
CA SER A 141 -4.40 -21.21 -12.12
C SER A 141 -3.64 -22.54 -12.08
N TYR A 142 -4.22 -23.54 -11.42
CA TYR A 142 -3.69 -24.90 -11.40
C TYR A 142 -3.57 -25.53 -12.81
N ARG A 143 -4.44 -25.15 -13.75
CA ARG A 143 -4.35 -25.62 -15.15
C ARG A 143 -3.14 -25.02 -15.88
N GLU A 144 -2.79 -23.79 -15.58
CA GLU A 144 -1.58 -23.13 -16.12
C GLU A 144 -0.32 -23.70 -15.47
N GLN A 145 -0.40 -24.16 -14.22
CA GLN A 145 0.69 -24.87 -13.53
C GLN A 145 1.22 -26.04 -14.33
N SER A 146 0.33 -26.96 -14.73
CA SER A 146 0.71 -28.12 -15.53
C SER A 146 1.41 -27.74 -16.83
N ARG A 147 1.00 -26.64 -17.48
CA ARG A 147 1.64 -26.14 -18.72
C ARG A 147 3.00 -25.52 -18.45
N ILE A 148 3.14 -24.75 -17.38
CA ILE A 148 4.39 -24.09 -16.99
C ILE A 148 5.41 -25.16 -16.55
N ASP A 149 5.00 -26.11 -15.72
CA ASP A 149 5.85 -27.22 -15.28
C ASP A 149 6.27 -28.11 -16.46
N SER A 150 5.38 -28.35 -17.43
CA SER A 150 5.76 -29.06 -18.68
C SER A 150 6.76 -28.30 -19.55
N ARG A 151 6.86 -26.96 -19.42
CA ARG A 151 7.83 -26.13 -20.15
C ARG A 151 9.13 -25.91 -19.37
N ARG A 152 9.16 -26.20 -18.06
CA ARG A 152 10.38 -26.21 -17.27
C ARG A 152 11.18 -27.46 -17.66
N LYS A 153 12.21 -27.29 -18.50
CA LYS A 153 13.17 -28.36 -18.77
C LYS A 153 13.80 -28.79 -17.44
N ILE A 154 13.56 -30.04 -17.06
CA ILE A 154 14.31 -30.70 -15.99
C ILE A 154 15.77 -30.67 -16.45
N THR A 155 16.59 -29.87 -15.78
CA THR A 155 18.06 -29.89 -15.90
C THR A 155 18.58 -30.49 -14.62
#